data_AF-A0A8B8N6K5-F1
#
_entry.id   AF-A0A8B8N6K5-F1
#
_cell.length_a   1.000
_cell.length_b   1.000
_cell.length_c   1.000
_cell.angle_alpha   90.00
_cell.angle_beta   90.00
_cell.angle_gamma   90.00
#
_symmetry.space_group_name_H-M   'P 1'
#
loop_
_entity.id
_entity.type
_entity.pdbx_description
1 polymer ?
#
loop_
_entity_poly.entity_id
_entity_poly.type
_entity_poly.pdbx_seq_one_letter_code
_entity_poly.pdbx_strand_id
1 'polypeptide(L)'
;MATKMHGDDLAQLLQSTDVNGQRNGAAVAVSPETSSALSLFVLDPHERDAVLAWEALERGETNYRALVEIFLGRKSSHIQLIRQAYQRKFRRQLEQDIINSEPPHAFQRIIVALATSHKAHQADVSQHLAKCDARTLFKTGEGSSLGAIEEAVVLEIVSKRSIPQLKLTFLSYRHIYGHDYSKSLKKVSATEFADALRMVVKCISDAPKYYAKMLYTSLKGRTVDKSALTRVMVSRAELDMSEIRRAFKRKYGVDIQDCICQSIVCGDYRDFLVALATKTSPATSSSNLFHGLNQGSD
;
A
#
# COMPACT_ATOMS: atom_id res chain seq x y z
N MET A 1 -38.68 -15.36 2.54
CA MET A 1 -38.00 -14.13 2.06
C MET A 1 -36.59 -14.12 2.65
N ALA A 2 -35.58 -14.52 1.86
CA ALA A 2 -34.19 -14.44 2.31
C ALA A 2 -33.72 -13.00 2.12
N THR A 3 -33.59 -12.25 3.21
CA THR A 3 -33.01 -10.91 3.21
C THR A 3 -31.58 -11.03 2.71
N LYS A 4 -31.25 -10.36 1.62
CA LYS A 4 -29.93 -10.39 0.99
C LYS A 4 -28.96 -9.64 1.90
N MET A 5 -28.35 -10.31 2.87
CA MET A 5 -27.31 -9.71 3.72
C MET A 5 -26.19 -9.19 2.82
N HIS A 6 -25.93 -7.89 2.88
CA HIS A 6 -24.81 -7.26 2.19
C HIS A 6 -23.54 -7.41 3.04
N GLY A 7 -22.37 -7.19 2.43
CA GLY A 7 -21.08 -7.31 3.16
C GLY A 7 -21.03 -6.44 4.42
N ASP A 8 -21.70 -5.30 4.40
CA ASP A 8 -21.89 -4.42 5.55
C ASP A 8 -22.67 -5.08 6.70
N ASP A 9 -23.73 -5.84 6.42
CA ASP A 9 -24.55 -6.50 7.44
C ASP A 9 -23.73 -7.58 8.15
N LEU A 10 -22.92 -8.32 7.40
CA LEU A 10 -22.03 -9.35 7.96
C LEU A 10 -20.86 -8.73 8.72
N ALA A 11 -20.28 -7.63 8.24
CA ALA A 11 -19.23 -6.90 8.96
C ALA A 11 -19.77 -6.28 10.27
N GLN A 12 -20.99 -5.73 10.25
CA GLN A 12 -21.65 -5.23 11.47
C GLN A 12 -21.97 -6.37 12.44
N LEU A 13 -22.40 -7.53 11.95
CA LEU A 13 -22.67 -8.69 12.79
C LEU A 13 -21.40 -9.17 13.50
N LEU A 14 -20.28 -9.29 12.78
CA LEU A 14 -18.98 -9.66 13.33
C LEU A 14 -18.47 -8.63 14.37
N GLN A 15 -18.63 -7.34 14.10
CA GLN A 15 -18.28 -6.29 15.07
C GLN A 15 -19.21 -6.28 16.29
N SER A 16 -20.48 -6.66 16.15
CA SER A 16 -21.44 -6.72 17.26
C SER A 16 -21.17 -7.90 18.22
N THR A 17 -20.61 -9.01 17.70
CA THR A 17 -20.16 -10.13 18.53
C THR A 17 -18.94 -9.78 19.40
N ASP A 18 -18.15 -8.78 19.01
CA ASP A 18 -17.03 -8.26 19.83
C ASP A 18 -17.50 -7.38 21.01
N VAL A 19 -18.67 -6.72 20.90
CA VAL A 19 -19.18 -5.78 21.92
C VAL A 19 -20.06 -6.47 22.97
N ASN A 20 -20.73 -7.56 22.61
CA ASN A 20 -21.74 -8.21 23.46
C ASN A 20 -21.30 -9.63 23.82
N GLY A 21 -20.38 -9.75 24.78
CA GLY A 21 -19.74 -11.00 25.24
C GLY A 21 -20.65 -12.07 25.87
N GLN A 22 -21.96 -12.09 25.57
CA GLN A 22 -22.85 -13.17 25.99
C GLN A 22 -23.94 -13.46 24.95
N ARG A 23 -23.77 -14.57 24.24
CA ARG A 23 -24.89 -15.41 23.82
C ARG A 23 -24.64 -16.84 24.27
N ASN A 24 -25.52 -17.31 25.14
CA ASN A 24 -25.59 -18.68 25.65
C ASN A 24 -25.68 -19.69 24.50
N GLY A 25 -24.76 -20.65 24.50
CA GLY A 25 -24.80 -21.84 23.66
C GLY A 25 -23.59 -21.97 22.74
N ALA A 26 -22.60 -22.77 23.16
CA ALA A 26 -21.55 -23.47 22.40
C ALA A 26 -21.07 -22.94 21.02
N ALA A 27 -21.11 -21.63 20.77
CA ALA A 27 -20.46 -21.00 19.63
C ALA A 27 -19.02 -20.72 20.06
N VAL A 28 -18.06 -21.34 19.36
CA VAL A 28 -16.64 -21.03 19.53
C VAL A 28 -16.48 -19.54 19.28
N ALA A 29 -16.15 -18.78 20.33
CA ALA A 29 -15.96 -17.35 20.22
C ALA A 29 -14.73 -17.10 19.34
N VAL A 30 -14.96 -16.60 18.13
CA VAL A 30 -13.92 -16.17 17.19
C VAL A 30 -13.10 -15.08 17.88
N SER A 31 -11.77 -15.14 17.80
CA SER A 31 -10.93 -14.13 18.47
C SER A 31 -11.21 -12.72 17.92
N PRO A 32 -11.10 -11.64 18.73
CA PRO A 32 -11.35 -10.27 18.26
C PRO A 32 -10.51 -9.88 17.03
N GLU A 33 -9.29 -10.38 16.94
CA GLU A 33 -8.43 -10.13 15.78
C GLU A 33 -8.92 -10.85 14.53
N THR A 34 -9.45 -12.05 14.69
CA THR A 34 -10.04 -12.82 13.58
C THR A 34 -11.33 -12.14 13.12
N SER A 35 -12.19 -11.72 14.06
CA SER A 35 -13.41 -10.95 13.78
C SER A 35 -13.11 -9.65 13.02
N SER A 36 -12.12 -8.88 13.48
CA SER A 36 -11.69 -7.64 12.82
C SER A 36 -11.14 -7.89 11.41
N ALA A 37 -10.27 -8.90 11.24
CA ALA A 37 -9.69 -9.24 9.95
C ALA A 37 -10.75 -9.74 8.95
N LEU A 38 -11.70 -10.57 9.41
CA LEU A 38 -12.83 -11.04 8.61
C LEU A 38 -13.74 -9.88 8.22
N SER A 39 -14.06 -8.99 9.15
CA SER A 39 -14.89 -7.80 8.88
C SER A 39 -14.27 -6.94 7.78
N LEU A 40 -12.96 -6.66 7.86
CA LEU A 40 -12.25 -5.93 6.80
C LEU A 40 -12.29 -6.65 5.45
N PHE A 41 -12.18 -7.98 5.45
CA PHE A 41 -12.16 -8.77 4.22
C PHE A 41 -13.52 -8.87 3.52
N VAL A 42 -14.61 -8.85 4.29
CA VAL A 42 -15.99 -8.94 3.78
C VAL A 42 -16.48 -7.62 3.19
N LEU A 43 -15.93 -6.48 3.61
CA LEU A 43 -16.28 -5.17 3.07
C LEU A 43 -15.94 -5.06 1.58
N ASP A 44 -16.73 -4.25 0.86
CA ASP A 44 -16.37 -3.82 -0.49
C ASP A 44 -14.96 -3.21 -0.49
N PRO A 45 -14.13 -3.42 -1.54
CA PRO A 45 -12.77 -2.92 -1.57
C PRO A 45 -12.62 -1.42 -1.23
N HIS A 46 -13.55 -0.57 -1.65
CA HIS A 46 -13.47 0.87 -1.41
C HIS A 46 -13.84 1.24 0.02
N GLU A 47 -14.78 0.52 0.61
CA GLU A 47 -15.19 0.70 2.01
C GLU A 47 -14.15 0.16 2.97
N ARG A 48 -13.57 -1.00 2.66
CA ARG A 48 -12.41 -1.54 3.35
C ARG A 48 -11.27 -0.53 3.40
N ASP A 49 -10.90 0.05 2.25
CA ASP A 49 -9.81 1.04 2.21
C ASP A 49 -10.16 2.32 2.97
N ALA A 50 -11.43 2.75 2.96
CA ALA A 50 -11.89 3.87 3.78
C ALA A 50 -11.74 3.56 5.27
N VAL A 51 -12.12 2.36 5.72
CA VAL A 51 -11.91 1.93 7.11
C VAL A 51 -10.42 1.89 7.44
N LEU A 52 -9.59 1.27 6.60
CA LEU A 52 -8.14 1.22 6.82
C LEU A 52 -7.50 2.61 6.87
N ALA A 53 -7.97 3.57 6.07
CA ALA A 53 -7.51 4.95 6.12
C ALA A 53 -7.90 5.65 7.43
N TRP A 54 -9.14 5.44 7.90
CA TRP A 54 -9.61 5.98 9.17
C TRP A 54 -8.85 5.38 10.34
N GLU A 55 -8.66 4.06 10.35
CA GLU A 55 -7.86 3.38 11.37
C GLU A 55 -6.42 3.89 11.39
N ALA A 56 -5.85 4.16 10.21
CA ALA A 56 -4.51 4.72 10.09
C ALA A 56 -4.38 6.15 10.65
N LEU A 57 -5.47 6.92 10.70
CA LEU A 57 -5.45 8.30 11.20
C LEU A 57 -5.82 8.39 12.68
N GLU A 58 -6.74 7.55 13.15
CA GLU A 58 -7.37 7.72 14.46
C GLU A 58 -6.92 6.68 15.51
N ARG A 59 -6.38 5.51 15.11
CA ARG A 59 -5.95 4.48 16.07
C ARG A 59 -4.51 4.71 16.52
N GLY A 60 -4.31 5.71 17.38
CA GLY A 60 -3.01 6.00 18.01
C GLY A 60 -2.08 6.81 17.12
N GLU A 61 -0.82 6.38 16.99
CA GLU A 61 0.14 7.03 16.08
C GLU A 61 -0.29 6.87 14.63
N THR A 62 -0.23 7.97 13.86
CA THR A 62 -0.69 7.96 12.47
C THR A 62 0.13 7.00 11.60
N ASN A 63 -0.55 6.02 11.01
CA ASN A 63 0.05 5.02 10.14
C ASN A 63 0.12 5.51 8.68
N TYR A 64 1.05 6.43 8.42
CA TYR A 64 1.25 6.97 7.07
C TYR A 64 1.58 5.91 6.01
N ARG A 65 2.12 4.74 6.40
CA ARG A 65 2.40 3.65 5.46
C ARG A 65 1.13 3.10 4.84
N ALA A 66 0.10 2.88 5.66
CA ALA A 66 -1.21 2.42 5.20
C ALA A 66 -1.82 3.41 4.19
N LEU A 67 -1.74 4.71 4.50
CA LEU A 67 -2.25 5.76 3.60
C LEU A 67 -1.50 5.76 2.26
N VAL A 68 -0.17 5.72 2.27
CA VAL A 68 0.64 5.63 1.04
C VAL A 68 0.29 4.38 0.23
N GLU A 69 0.10 3.24 0.88
CA GLU A 69 -0.29 1.98 0.21
C GLU A 69 -1.66 2.07 -0.47
N ILE A 70 -2.61 2.80 0.12
CA ILE A 70 -3.94 3.05 -0.47
C ILE A 70 -3.79 3.92 -1.73
N PHE A 71 -3.13 5.08 -1.63
CA PHE A 71 -2.97 6.00 -2.77
C PHE A 71 -2.14 5.38 -3.91
N LEU A 72 -1.07 4.64 -3.61
CA LEU A 72 -0.25 4.02 -4.66
C LEU A 72 -0.85 2.73 -5.22
N GLY A 73 -1.64 2.02 -4.41
CA GLY A 73 -2.13 0.68 -4.72
C GLY A 73 -3.47 0.65 -5.44
N ARG A 74 -4.08 1.80 -5.76
CA ARG A 74 -5.43 1.90 -6.34
C ARG A 74 -5.46 2.78 -7.59
N LYS A 75 -6.40 2.50 -8.49
CA LYS A 75 -6.69 3.35 -9.65
C LYS A 75 -7.35 4.65 -9.19
N SER A 76 -7.25 5.73 -9.96
CA SER A 76 -7.85 7.01 -9.55
C SER A 76 -9.36 6.96 -9.39
N SER A 77 -10.07 6.17 -10.21
CA SER A 77 -11.51 5.95 -10.04
C SER A 77 -11.82 5.30 -8.68
N HIS A 78 -11.00 4.33 -8.25
CA HIS A 78 -11.15 3.70 -6.94
C HIS A 78 -10.84 4.68 -5.81
N ILE A 79 -9.84 5.57 -5.95
CA ILE A 79 -9.56 6.62 -4.96
C ILE A 79 -10.76 7.56 -4.79
N GLN A 80 -11.46 7.91 -5.87
CA GLN A 80 -12.70 8.68 -5.78
C GLN A 80 -13.79 7.94 -5.00
N LEU A 81 -13.96 6.63 -5.23
CA LEU A 81 -14.91 5.80 -4.49
C LEU A 81 -14.53 5.67 -3.01
N ILE A 82 -13.24 5.55 -2.69
CA ILE A 82 -12.73 5.51 -1.32
C ILE A 82 -13.05 6.82 -0.59
N ARG A 83 -12.83 7.98 -1.22
CA ARG A 83 -13.22 9.28 -0.63
C ARG A 83 -14.71 9.35 -0.32
N GLN A 84 -15.55 8.90 -1.24
CA GLN A 84 -16.99 8.88 -1.04
C GLN A 84 -17.40 7.93 0.09
N ALA A 85 -16.79 6.73 0.16
CA ALA A 85 -17.02 5.78 1.23
C ALA A 85 -16.59 6.34 2.60
N TYR A 86 -15.42 6.97 2.66
CA TYR A 86 -14.89 7.61 3.86
C TYR A 86 -15.83 8.72 4.35
N GLN A 87 -16.25 9.64 3.46
CA GLN A 87 -17.20 10.70 3.80
C GLN A 87 -18.58 10.16 4.23
N ARG A 88 -19.06 9.09 3.60
CA ARG A 88 -20.35 8.48 3.96
C ARG A 88 -20.30 7.85 5.35
N LYS A 89 -19.22 7.11 5.65
CA LYS A 89 -19.07 6.33 6.88
C LYS A 89 -18.67 7.17 8.08
N PHE A 90 -17.72 8.08 7.91
CA PHE A 90 -17.11 8.85 9.01
C PHE A 90 -17.54 10.31 9.05
N ARG A 91 -18.29 10.79 8.04
CA ARG A 91 -18.73 12.20 7.91
C ARG A 91 -17.58 13.21 7.87
N ARG A 92 -16.39 12.76 7.49
CA ARG A 92 -15.15 13.54 7.39
C ARG A 92 -14.52 13.38 6.01
N GLN A 93 -13.64 14.30 5.64
CA GLN A 93 -12.96 14.28 4.34
C GLN A 93 -11.55 13.69 4.51
N LEU A 94 -11.25 12.62 3.76
CA LEU A 94 -10.00 11.87 3.89
C LEU A 94 -8.76 12.77 3.75
N GLU A 95 -8.70 13.60 2.70
CA GLU A 95 -7.58 14.52 2.49
C GLU A 95 -7.43 15.52 3.63
N GLN A 96 -8.54 16.03 4.16
CA GLN A 96 -8.51 17.03 5.22
C GLN A 96 -7.99 16.41 6.53
N ASP A 97 -8.41 15.18 6.84
CA ASP A 97 -7.91 14.45 8.01
C ASP A 97 -6.42 14.14 7.89
N ILE A 98 -5.93 13.83 6.68
CA ILE A 98 -4.49 13.62 6.43
C ILE A 98 -3.71 14.92 6.65
N ILE A 99 -4.22 16.05 6.13
CA ILE A 99 -3.57 17.37 6.27
C ILE A 99 -3.54 17.83 7.72
N ASN A 100 -4.61 17.58 8.47
CA ASN A 100 -4.78 18.02 9.85
C ASN A 100 -4.22 17.03 10.89
N SER A 101 -3.58 15.94 10.45
CA SER A 101 -2.94 14.99 11.36
C SER A 101 -1.76 15.66 12.09
N GLU A 102 -1.70 15.47 13.41
CA GLU A 102 -0.68 16.07 14.28
C GLU A 102 0.13 14.95 14.95
N PRO A 103 1.46 15.11 15.11
CA PRO A 103 2.28 16.25 14.66
C PRO A 103 2.51 16.28 13.13
N PRO A 104 2.94 17.41 12.54
CA PRO A 104 3.18 17.50 11.11
C PRO A 104 4.30 16.54 10.67
N HIS A 105 4.08 15.83 9.57
CA HIS A 105 4.98 14.80 9.09
C HIS A 105 5.16 14.87 7.57
N ALA A 106 6.37 14.60 7.07
CA ALA A 106 6.70 14.67 5.64
C ALA A 106 5.78 13.82 4.74
N PHE A 107 5.25 12.72 5.27
CA PHE A 107 4.28 11.86 4.58
C PHE A 107 3.01 12.61 4.17
N GLN A 108 2.51 13.56 4.98
CA GLN A 108 1.29 14.28 4.65
C GLN A 108 1.44 15.01 3.32
N ARG A 109 2.55 15.73 3.15
CA ARG A 109 2.87 16.49 1.93
C ARG A 109 3.00 15.56 0.72
N ILE A 110 3.64 14.41 0.88
CA ILE A 110 3.78 13.42 -0.20
C ILE A 110 2.43 12.79 -0.54
N ILE A 111 1.61 12.44 0.45
CA ILE A 111 0.29 11.84 0.23
C ILE A 111 -0.64 12.85 -0.47
N VAL A 112 -0.60 14.13 -0.09
CA VAL A 112 -1.36 15.20 -0.78
C VAL A 112 -0.89 15.35 -2.24
N ALA A 113 0.42 15.25 -2.50
CA ALA A 113 0.94 15.22 -3.87
C ALA A 113 0.42 13.99 -4.63
N LEU A 114 0.42 12.80 -4.03
CA LEU A 114 -0.15 11.59 -4.65
C LEU A 114 -1.67 11.70 -4.88
N ALA A 115 -2.41 12.27 -3.94
CA ALA A 115 -3.84 12.54 -4.08
C ALA A 115 -4.13 13.46 -5.28
N THR A 116 -3.22 14.40 -5.55
CA THR A 116 -3.26 15.30 -6.71
C THR A 116 -2.85 14.57 -8.01
N SER A 117 -1.83 13.70 -7.95
CA SER A 117 -1.39 12.83 -9.06
C SER A 117 -2.53 12.05 -9.69
N HIS A 118 -3.50 11.60 -8.88
CA HIS A 118 -4.66 10.88 -9.38
C HIS A 118 -5.52 11.67 -10.38
N LYS A 119 -5.42 13.00 -10.40
CA LYS A 119 -6.06 13.86 -11.42
C LYS A 119 -5.41 13.73 -12.80
N ALA A 120 -4.15 13.31 -12.87
CA ALA A 120 -3.40 13.10 -14.12
C ALA A 120 -3.50 11.67 -14.68
N HIS A 121 -4.43 10.84 -14.19
CA HIS A 121 -4.45 9.40 -14.52
C HIS A 121 -4.72 9.08 -16.00
N GLN A 122 -5.45 9.94 -16.71
CA GLN A 122 -5.75 9.75 -18.13
C GLN A 122 -4.59 10.18 -19.06
N ALA A 123 -3.50 10.72 -18.52
CA ALA A 123 -2.35 11.13 -19.32
C ALA A 123 -1.53 9.91 -19.76
N ASP A 124 -1.21 9.87 -21.06
CA ASP A 124 -0.31 8.87 -21.61
C ASP A 124 1.08 8.96 -21.00
N VAL A 125 1.73 7.80 -20.88
CA VAL A 125 3.09 7.71 -20.34
C VAL A 125 4.10 8.10 -21.42
N SER A 126 4.95 9.08 -21.12
CA SER A 126 5.96 9.63 -22.01
C SER A 126 7.38 9.29 -21.55
N GLN A 127 8.14 8.63 -22.44
CA GLN A 127 9.56 8.33 -22.22
C GLN A 127 10.42 9.59 -22.15
N HIS A 128 10.13 10.59 -22.99
CA HIS A 128 10.86 11.86 -22.97
C HIS A 128 10.66 12.56 -21.62
N LEU A 129 9.41 12.65 -21.16
CA LEU A 129 9.07 13.24 -19.87
C LEU A 129 9.74 12.50 -18.71
N ALA A 130 9.75 11.17 -18.74
CA ALA A 130 10.41 10.35 -17.74
C ALA A 130 11.92 10.62 -17.64
N LYS A 131 12.59 10.77 -18.79
CA LYS A 131 14.02 11.12 -18.84
C LYS A 131 14.27 12.54 -18.33
N CYS A 132 13.40 13.49 -18.67
CA CYS A 132 13.48 14.87 -18.16
C CYS A 132 13.31 14.93 -16.65
N ASP A 133 12.23 14.35 -16.11
CA ASP A 133 11.98 14.31 -14.67
C ASP A 133 13.12 13.58 -13.93
N ALA A 134 13.65 12.48 -14.49
CA ALA A 134 14.78 11.76 -13.90
C ALA A 134 16.03 12.64 -13.77
N ARG A 135 16.33 13.44 -14.80
CA ARG A 135 17.43 14.42 -14.76
C ARG A 135 17.17 15.53 -13.76
N THR A 136 15.93 15.99 -13.63
CA THR A 136 15.54 16.97 -12.62
C THR A 136 15.78 16.42 -11.22
N LEU A 137 15.29 15.20 -10.92
CA LEU A 137 15.49 14.54 -9.62
C LEU A 137 16.97 14.34 -9.25
N PHE A 138 17.84 14.11 -10.24
CA PHE A 138 19.28 14.04 -10.02
C PHE A 138 19.85 15.41 -9.66
N LYS A 139 19.56 16.43 -10.48
CA LYS A 139 20.07 17.79 -10.29
C LYS A 139 19.68 18.38 -8.93
N THR A 140 18.44 18.15 -8.51
CA THR A 140 17.88 18.68 -7.26
C THR A 140 18.11 17.75 -6.06
N GLY A 141 19.01 16.78 -6.19
CA GLY A 141 19.34 15.79 -5.16
C GLY A 141 20.85 15.58 -5.11
N GLU A 142 21.32 14.45 -5.61
CA GLU A 142 22.75 14.09 -5.54
C GLU A 142 23.66 14.91 -6.46
N GLY A 143 23.12 15.52 -7.51
CA GLY A 143 23.81 16.46 -8.37
C GLY A 143 23.86 17.88 -7.83
N SER A 144 23.19 18.17 -6.71
CA SER A 144 23.20 19.48 -6.07
C SER A 144 24.50 19.65 -5.27
N SER A 145 25.14 20.81 -5.40
CA SER A 145 26.36 21.16 -4.65
C SER A 145 26.16 21.18 -3.14
N LEU A 146 24.91 21.38 -2.69
CA LEU A 146 24.52 21.39 -1.27
C LEU A 146 24.26 20.00 -0.71
N GLY A 147 24.17 18.97 -1.56
CA GLY A 147 23.83 17.61 -1.13
C GLY A 147 22.46 17.51 -0.45
N ALA A 148 21.55 18.47 -0.65
CA ALA A 148 20.21 18.46 -0.08
C ALA A 148 19.16 18.24 -1.19
N ILE A 149 18.07 17.55 -0.84
CA ILE A 149 16.95 17.32 -1.76
C ILE A 149 16.05 18.55 -1.77
N GLU A 150 15.75 19.08 -2.96
CA GLU A 150 14.73 20.13 -3.10
C GLU A 150 13.33 19.51 -3.03
N GLU A 151 12.76 19.44 -1.83
CA GLU A 151 11.48 18.77 -1.57
C GLU A 151 10.33 19.32 -2.44
N ALA A 152 10.31 20.64 -2.69
CA ALA A 152 9.28 21.29 -3.49
C ALA A 152 9.27 20.77 -4.95
N VAL A 153 10.44 20.62 -5.57
CA VAL A 153 10.57 20.10 -6.94
C VAL A 153 10.13 18.64 -7.01
N VAL A 154 10.50 17.84 -6.00
CA VAL A 154 10.04 16.45 -5.92
C VAL A 154 8.53 16.38 -5.79
N LEU A 155 7.92 17.17 -4.89
CA LEU A 155 6.47 17.21 -4.69
C LEU A 155 5.73 17.68 -5.96
N GLU A 156 6.31 18.62 -6.71
CA GLU A 156 5.76 19.06 -8.00
C GLU A 156 5.75 17.92 -9.03
N ILE A 157 6.85 17.18 -9.17
CA ILE A 157 6.89 16.01 -10.05
C ILE A 157 5.87 14.96 -9.59
N VAL A 158 5.86 14.62 -8.30
CA VAL A 158 4.91 13.63 -7.75
C VAL A 158 3.46 14.04 -8.01
N SER A 159 3.11 15.31 -7.84
CA SER A 159 1.74 15.80 -8.00
C SER A 159 1.27 15.91 -9.46
N LYS A 160 2.17 16.16 -10.41
CA LYS A 160 1.82 16.34 -11.83
C LYS A 160 1.87 15.05 -12.65
N ARG A 161 2.53 14.00 -12.19
CA ARG A 161 2.72 12.76 -12.94
C ARG A 161 1.81 11.66 -12.43
N SER A 162 1.22 10.88 -13.32
CA SER A 162 0.50 9.65 -12.95
C SER A 162 1.45 8.62 -12.34
N ILE A 163 0.93 7.69 -11.54
CA ILE A 163 1.74 6.61 -10.93
C ILE A 163 2.53 5.79 -11.98
N PRO A 164 1.94 5.41 -13.14
CA PRO A 164 2.71 4.76 -14.22
C PRO A 164 3.85 5.63 -14.77
N GLN A 165 3.62 6.94 -14.93
CA GLN A 165 4.65 7.87 -15.37
C GLN A 165 5.79 7.99 -14.34
N LEU A 166 5.46 8.11 -13.04
CA LEU A 166 6.46 8.12 -11.96
C LEU A 166 7.31 6.85 -11.95
N LYS A 167 6.69 5.68 -12.17
CA LYS A 167 7.42 4.42 -12.31
C LYS A 167 8.42 4.48 -13.48
N LEU A 168 8.00 4.99 -14.64
CA LEU A 168 8.90 5.15 -15.78
C LEU A 168 10.02 6.17 -15.51
N THR A 169 9.73 7.24 -14.78
CA THR A 169 10.72 8.22 -14.31
C THR A 169 11.80 7.54 -13.46
N PHE A 170 11.43 6.71 -12.48
CA PHE A 170 12.41 6.01 -11.64
C PHE A 170 13.20 4.93 -12.40
N LEU A 171 12.58 4.24 -13.36
CA LEU A 171 13.28 3.33 -14.26
C LEU A 171 14.30 4.08 -15.14
N SER A 172 13.90 5.24 -15.67
CA SER A 172 14.79 6.10 -16.47
C SER A 172 15.94 6.65 -15.63
N TYR A 173 15.69 7.03 -14.37
CA TYR A 173 16.74 7.42 -13.42
C TYR A 173 17.79 6.32 -13.29
N ARG A 174 17.35 5.07 -13.02
CA ARG A 174 18.26 3.94 -12.89
C ARG A 174 19.05 3.68 -14.18
N HIS A 175 18.41 3.81 -15.33
CA HIS A 175 19.05 3.64 -16.62
C HIS A 175 20.14 4.71 -16.88
N ILE A 176 19.86 5.97 -16.54
CA ILE A 176 20.78 7.11 -16.78
C ILE A 176 21.96 7.10 -15.79
N TYR A 177 21.69 6.83 -14.51
CA TYR A 177 22.67 7.02 -13.42
C TYR A 177 23.22 5.71 -12.83
N GLY A 178 22.80 4.56 -13.35
CA GLY A 178 23.31 3.24 -12.95
C GLY A 178 22.84 2.74 -11.58
N HIS A 179 21.98 3.47 -10.88
CA HIS A 179 21.48 3.08 -9.56
C HIS A 179 20.06 3.59 -9.28
N ASP A 180 19.34 2.92 -8.37
CA ASP A 180 17.96 3.29 -8.04
C ASP A 180 17.92 4.65 -7.32
N TYR A 181 16.93 5.50 -7.64
CA TYR A 181 16.70 6.76 -6.93
C TYR A 181 16.54 6.56 -5.41
N SER A 182 15.93 5.45 -4.97
CA SER A 182 15.84 5.14 -3.53
C SER A 182 17.19 4.96 -2.82
N LYS A 183 18.27 4.67 -3.57
CA LYS A 183 19.65 4.61 -3.05
C LYS A 183 20.29 5.98 -2.97
N SER A 184 20.05 6.88 -3.94
CA SER A 184 20.56 8.27 -3.85
C SER A 184 19.94 9.00 -2.66
N LEU A 185 18.64 8.84 -2.43
CA LEU A 185 17.95 9.33 -1.22
C LEU A 185 18.57 8.83 0.09
N LYS A 186 19.40 7.78 0.10
CA LYS A 186 20.04 7.27 1.33
C LYS A 186 21.33 8.01 1.64
N LYS A 187 21.96 8.55 0.60
CA LYS A 187 23.26 9.20 0.66
C LYS A 187 23.13 10.70 0.89
N VAL A 188 22.14 11.31 0.24
CA VAL A 188 22.00 12.76 0.11
C VAL A 188 21.61 13.40 1.45
N SER A 189 20.64 12.85 2.19
CA SER A 189 20.33 13.36 3.53
C SER A 189 19.51 12.36 4.36
N ALA A 190 19.77 12.32 5.67
CA ALA A 190 18.98 11.55 6.63
C ALA A 190 17.79 12.40 7.14
N THR A 191 17.00 12.96 6.22
CA THR A 191 15.79 13.73 6.59
C THR A 191 14.56 12.83 6.62
N GLU A 192 13.58 13.21 7.44
CA GLU A 192 12.26 12.54 7.49
C GLU A 192 11.62 12.47 6.10
N PHE A 193 11.73 13.55 5.30
CA PHE A 193 11.22 13.58 3.93
C PHE A 193 11.93 12.58 3.01
N ALA A 194 13.26 12.48 3.08
CA ALA A 194 14.02 11.54 2.27
C ALA A 194 13.62 10.09 2.58
N ASP A 195 13.38 9.76 3.85
CA ASP A 195 12.93 8.43 4.27
C ASP A 195 11.48 8.13 3.86
N ALA A 196 10.58 9.10 3.99
CA ALA A 196 9.21 9.00 3.52
C ALA A 196 9.15 8.78 2.00
N LEU A 197 9.88 9.60 1.25
CA LEU A 197 9.99 9.50 -0.21
C LEU A 197 10.63 8.17 -0.64
N ARG A 198 11.66 7.70 0.05
CA ARG A 198 12.30 6.41 -0.22
C ARG A 198 11.32 5.26 -0.11
N MET A 199 10.37 5.32 0.83
CA MET A 199 9.30 4.33 0.95
C MET A 199 8.38 4.36 -0.27
N VAL A 200 7.91 5.56 -0.66
CA VAL A 200 7.04 5.78 -1.82
C VAL A 200 7.70 5.29 -3.11
N VAL A 201 8.98 5.66 -3.35
CA VAL A 201 9.75 5.22 -4.53
C VAL A 201 9.86 3.70 -4.59
N LYS A 202 10.11 3.03 -3.46
CA LYS A 202 10.17 1.55 -3.41
C LYS A 202 8.83 0.91 -3.73
N CYS A 203 7.74 1.46 -3.21
CA CYS A 203 6.38 0.98 -3.47
C CYS A 203 6.03 1.13 -4.96
N ILE A 204 6.34 2.27 -5.59
CA ILE A 204 6.11 2.51 -7.03
C ILE A 204 6.98 1.61 -7.91
N SER A 205 8.26 1.44 -7.55
CA SER A 205 9.23 0.74 -8.40
C SER A 205 8.99 -0.76 -8.44
N ASP A 206 8.71 -1.37 -7.28
CA ASP A 206 8.52 -2.82 -7.14
C ASP A 206 7.60 -3.12 -5.95
N ALA A 207 6.29 -2.96 -6.18
CA ALA A 207 5.26 -3.19 -5.16
C ALA A 207 5.32 -4.60 -4.55
N PRO A 208 5.46 -5.71 -5.32
CA PRO A 208 5.59 -7.04 -4.73
C PRO A 208 6.77 -7.16 -3.77
N LYS A 209 7.94 -6.61 -4.11
CA LYS A 209 9.12 -6.59 -3.22
C LYS A 209 8.93 -5.70 -2.00
N TYR A 210 8.20 -4.59 -2.14
CA TYR A 210 7.81 -3.74 -1.01
C TYR A 210 6.94 -4.51 -0.01
N TYR A 211 5.83 -5.09 -0.47
CA TYR A 211 4.90 -5.85 0.38
C TYR A 211 5.57 -7.09 0.98
N ALA A 212 6.36 -7.83 0.18
CA ALA A 212 7.14 -8.95 0.70
C ALA A 212 8.08 -8.52 1.83
N LYS A 213 8.73 -7.35 1.70
CA LYS A 213 9.55 -6.80 2.77
C LYS A 213 8.72 -6.51 4.02
N MET A 214 7.59 -5.83 3.85
CA MET A 214 6.72 -5.46 4.96
C MET A 214 6.23 -6.69 5.72
N LEU A 215 5.67 -7.68 5.01
CA LEU A 215 5.19 -8.94 5.60
C LEU A 215 6.29 -9.62 6.42
N TYR A 216 7.51 -9.71 5.87
CA TYR A 216 8.61 -10.34 6.58
C TYR A 216 8.97 -9.57 7.86
N THR A 217 9.08 -8.25 7.78
CA THR A 217 9.38 -7.42 8.95
C THR A 217 8.27 -7.45 9.99
N SER A 218 7.01 -7.59 9.58
CA SER A 218 5.87 -7.74 10.48
C SER A 218 5.84 -9.12 11.17
N LEU A 219 6.34 -10.17 10.51
CA LEU A 219 6.37 -11.53 11.05
C LEU A 219 7.62 -11.84 11.88
N LYS A 220 8.78 -11.25 11.54
CA LYS A 220 10.09 -11.51 12.18
C LYS A 220 10.62 -10.30 12.97
N GLY A 221 9.79 -9.28 13.19
CA GLY A 221 10.10 -8.16 14.08
C GLY A 221 10.24 -8.60 15.54
N ARG A 222 10.64 -7.68 16.42
CA ARG A 222 10.73 -7.95 17.88
C ARG A 222 9.40 -8.44 18.45
N THR A 223 8.31 -7.90 17.92
CA THR A 223 6.94 -8.36 18.12
C THR A 223 6.28 -8.50 16.75
N VAL A 224 5.26 -9.36 16.66
CA VAL A 224 4.48 -9.51 15.43
C VAL A 224 3.58 -8.28 15.25
N ASP A 225 3.76 -7.56 14.16
CA ASP A 225 2.89 -6.44 13.78
C ASP A 225 1.64 -6.99 13.06
N LYS A 226 0.66 -7.41 13.87
CA LYS A 226 -0.61 -7.95 13.38
C LYS A 226 -1.38 -6.93 12.52
N SER A 227 -1.29 -5.64 12.82
CA SER A 227 -2.03 -4.59 12.08
C SER A 227 -1.51 -4.47 10.64
N ALA A 228 -0.20 -4.33 10.46
CA ALA A 228 0.40 -4.30 9.12
C ALA A 228 0.19 -5.62 8.37
N LEU A 229 0.30 -6.75 9.07
CA LEU A 229 0.06 -8.07 8.49
C LEU A 229 -1.38 -8.22 7.98
N THR A 230 -2.39 -7.97 8.83
CA THR A 230 -3.80 -8.01 8.44
C THR A 230 -4.06 -7.08 7.26
N ARG A 231 -3.59 -5.82 7.33
CA ARG A 231 -3.80 -4.83 6.26
C ARG A 231 -3.30 -5.33 4.91
N VAL A 232 -2.06 -5.83 4.84
CA VAL A 232 -1.51 -6.33 3.56
C VAL A 232 -2.23 -7.58 3.11
N MET A 233 -2.41 -8.54 4.01
CA MET A 233 -3.00 -9.83 3.64
C MET A 233 -4.42 -9.66 3.11
N VAL A 234 -5.24 -8.85 3.79
CA VAL A 234 -6.61 -8.56 3.38
C VAL A 234 -6.63 -7.73 2.10
N SER A 235 -5.88 -6.63 2.01
CA SER A 235 -5.96 -5.71 0.87
C SER A 235 -5.33 -6.25 -0.43
N ARG A 236 -4.39 -7.20 -0.33
CA ARG A 236 -3.65 -7.73 -1.49
C ARG A 236 -4.05 -9.14 -1.91
N ALA A 237 -4.82 -9.87 -1.08
CA ALA A 237 -5.24 -11.24 -1.34
C ALA A 237 -5.83 -11.45 -2.75
N GLU A 238 -6.58 -10.48 -3.26
CA GLU A 238 -7.29 -10.58 -4.54
C GLU A 238 -6.61 -9.83 -5.69
N LEU A 239 -5.50 -9.14 -5.41
CA LEU A 239 -4.84 -8.25 -6.37
C LEU A 239 -3.56 -8.85 -6.93
N ASP A 240 -2.57 -9.13 -6.08
CA ASP A 240 -1.21 -9.50 -6.49
C ASP A 240 -0.48 -10.38 -5.45
N MET A 241 -1.25 -11.11 -4.63
CA MET A 241 -0.69 -11.99 -3.61
C MET A 241 0.27 -13.03 -4.20
N SER A 242 0.04 -13.48 -5.44
CA SER A 242 0.91 -14.45 -6.11
C SER A 242 2.32 -13.89 -6.39
N GLU A 243 2.39 -12.64 -6.84
CA GLU A 243 3.60 -11.89 -7.09
C GLU A 243 4.35 -11.61 -5.79
N ILE A 244 3.60 -11.24 -4.74
CA ILE A 244 4.13 -11.00 -3.40
C ILE A 244 4.76 -12.27 -2.84
N ARG A 245 4.07 -13.43 -2.92
CA ARG A 245 4.63 -14.74 -2.52
C ARG A 245 5.93 -15.06 -3.24
N ARG A 246 5.97 -14.87 -4.57
CA ARG A 246 7.17 -15.11 -5.37
C ARG A 246 8.31 -14.16 -4.98
N ALA A 247 8.02 -12.88 -4.74
CA ALA A 247 9.01 -11.92 -4.28
C ALA A 247 9.54 -12.25 -2.88
N PHE A 248 8.66 -12.69 -1.98
CA PHE A 248 9.00 -13.09 -0.61
C PHE A 248 9.90 -14.31 -0.59
N LYS A 249 9.49 -15.40 -1.27
CA LYS A 249 10.29 -16.65 -1.35
C LYS A 249 11.66 -16.40 -1.96
N ARG A 250 11.74 -15.66 -3.07
CA ARG A 250 13.03 -15.30 -3.71
C ARG A 250 13.96 -14.52 -2.78
N LYS A 251 13.41 -13.70 -1.88
CA LYS A 251 14.20 -12.81 -1.04
C LYS A 251 14.61 -13.43 0.30
N TYR A 252 13.75 -14.26 0.87
CA TYR A 252 13.92 -14.79 2.24
C TYR A 252 14.10 -16.31 2.30
N GLY A 253 13.97 -17.01 1.17
CA GLY A 253 14.19 -18.46 1.09
C GLY A 253 13.10 -19.31 1.74
N VAL A 254 12.04 -18.70 2.27
CA VAL A 254 10.93 -19.38 2.93
C VAL A 254 9.59 -18.94 2.34
N ASP A 255 8.60 -19.83 2.36
CA ASP A 255 7.24 -19.50 1.93
C ASP A 255 6.53 -18.62 2.98
N ILE A 256 5.60 -17.77 2.53
CA ILE A 256 4.88 -16.83 3.42
C ILE A 256 4.07 -17.62 4.46
N GLN A 257 3.45 -18.73 4.05
CA GLN A 257 2.64 -19.59 4.90
C GLN A 257 3.47 -20.18 6.04
N ASP A 258 4.63 -20.76 5.73
CA ASP A 258 5.52 -21.32 6.74
C ASP A 258 6.00 -20.25 7.71
N CYS A 259 6.31 -19.06 7.18
CA CYS A 259 6.70 -17.92 8.00
C CYS A 259 5.57 -17.47 8.94
N ILE A 260 4.31 -17.47 8.49
CA ILE A 260 3.13 -17.20 9.32
C ILE A 260 2.99 -18.27 10.41
N CYS A 261 3.07 -19.55 10.04
CA CYS A 261 2.91 -20.67 10.98
C CYS A 261 3.98 -20.71 12.08
N GLN A 262 5.21 -20.27 11.76
CA GLN A 262 6.29 -20.16 12.74
C GLN A 262 6.16 -18.94 13.66
N SER A 263 5.58 -17.85 13.17
CA SER A 263 5.56 -16.57 13.89
C SER A 263 4.27 -16.32 14.67
N ILE A 264 3.17 -17.00 14.34
CA ILE A 264 1.85 -16.77 14.93
C ILE A 264 1.34 -18.05 15.57
N VAL A 265 0.89 -17.94 16.82
CA VAL A 265 0.27 -19.03 17.59
C VAL A 265 -0.91 -19.63 16.80
N CYS A 266 -1.08 -20.95 16.89
CA CYS A 266 -2.19 -21.64 16.24
C CYS A 266 -3.55 -21.09 16.67
N GLY A 267 -4.46 -20.94 15.71
CA GLY A 267 -5.82 -20.44 15.91
C GLY A 267 -6.39 -19.79 14.66
N ASP A 268 -7.66 -19.40 14.72
CA ASP A 268 -8.43 -18.95 13.56
C ASP A 268 -7.77 -17.78 12.81
N TYR A 269 -7.15 -16.83 13.52
CA TYR A 269 -6.45 -15.70 12.92
C TYR A 269 -5.30 -16.17 12.02
N ARG A 270 -4.48 -17.11 12.51
CA ARG A 270 -3.35 -17.66 11.74
C ARG A 270 -3.87 -18.38 10.50
N ASP A 271 -4.87 -19.22 10.67
CA ASP A 271 -5.42 -20.05 9.61
C ASP A 271 -6.09 -19.19 8.53
N PHE A 272 -6.77 -18.11 8.95
CA PHE A 272 -7.30 -17.08 8.05
C PHE A 272 -6.20 -16.40 7.23
N LEU A 273 -5.11 -15.97 7.86
CA LEU A 273 -3.98 -15.37 7.13
C LEU A 273 -3.34 -16.35 6.14
N VAL A 274 -3.17 -17.62 6.53
CA VAL A 274 -2.64 -18.66 5.62
C VAL A 274 -3.58 -18.84 4.42
N ALA A 275 -4.90 -18.89 4.65
CA ALA A 275 -5.89 -18.97 3.59
C ALA A 275 -5.78 -17.78 2.62
N LEU A 276 -5.67 -16.55 3.12
CA LEU A 276 -5.46 -15.35 2.30
C LEU A 276 -4.15 -15.41 1.50
N ALA A 277 -3.07 -15.92 2.09
CA ALA A 277 -1.80 -16.11 1.37
C ALA A 277 -1.94 -17.11 0.22
N THR A 278 -2.72 -18.19 0.40
CA THR A 278 -2.91 -19.23 -0.61
C THR A 278 -3.97 -18.91 -1.65
N LYS A 279 -4.81 -17.90 -1.42
CA LYS A 279 -5.88 -17.51 -2.36
C LYS A 279 -5.27 -17.25 -3.73
N THR A 280 -5.68 -18.06 -4.71
CA THR A 280 -5.39 -17.84 -6.11
C THR A 280 -6.56 -17.08 -6.70
N SER A 281 -6.36 -15.82 -7.11
CA SER A 281 -7.34 -15.18 -7.98
C SER A 281 -7.44 -16.02 -9.27
N PRO A 282 -8.65 -16.32 -9.77
CA PRO A 282 -8.78 -16.93 -11.09
C PRO A 282 -8.01 -16.04 -12.07
N ALA A 283 -7.20 -16.66 -12.91
CA ALA A 283 -6.33 -15.95 -13.83
C ALA A 283 -7.17 -15.02 -14.71
N THR A 284 -7.22 -13.73 -14.37
CA THR A 284 -7.60 -12.71 -15.34
C THR A 284 -6.46 -12.72 -16.34
N SER A 285 -6.72 -13.28 -17.51
CA SER A 285 -5.84 -13.21 -18.67
C SER A 285 -5.50 -11.73 -18.93
N SER A 286 -4.40 -11.29 -18.36
CA SER A 286 -3.71 -10.05 -18.67
C SER A 286 -2.27 -10.41 -19.03
N SER A 287 -2.13 -11.42 -19.89
CA SER A 287 -1.01 -11.46 -20.82
C SER A 287 -1.17 -10.25 -21.74
N ASN A 288 -0.08 -9.48 -21.85
CA ASN A 288 0.13 -8.33 -22.74
C ASN A 288 -0.24 -6.96 -22.16
N LEU A 289 0.64 -6.42 -21.29
CA LEU A 289 0.90 -4.97 -21.27
C LEU A 289 2.34 -4.57 -20.86
N PHE A 290 3.26 -5.52 -20.66
CA PHE A 290 4.68 -5.21 -20.40
C PHE A 290 5.66 -6.25 -20.97
N HIS A 291 5.43 -6.75 -22.19
CA HIS A 291 6.47 -7.45 -22.93
C HIS A 291 6.43 -7.06 -24.40
N GLY A 292 7.25 -6.09 -24.78
CA GLY A 292 7.30 -5.60 -26.15
C GLY A 292 8.25 -4.42 -26.33
N LEU A 293 9.45 -4.46 -25.72
CA LEU A 293 10.58 -3.62 -26.12
C LEU A 293 11.88 -4.36 -25.78
N ASN A 294 12.09 -5.52 -26.38
CA ASN A 294 13.43 -6.07 -26.51
C ASN A 294 13.49 -7.12 -27.61
N GLN A 295 13.42 -6.72 -28.89
CA GLN A 295 14.05 -7.43 -30.01
C GLN A 295 14.34 -6.43 -31.16
N GLY A 296 15.63 -6.36 -31.52
CA GLY A 296 16.11 -6.17 -32.89
C GLY A 296 16.00 -4.79 -33.52
N SER A 297 17.14 -4.13 -33.70
CA SER A 297 17.73 -3.93 -35.04
C SER A 297 19.20 -3.60 -34.87
N ASP A 298 20.02 -4.27 -35.67
CA ASP A 298 21.46 -4.09 -35.86
C ASP A 298 21.87 -2.65 -36.18
#